data_AF-A0A4R4DS18-F1
#
_entry.id   AF-A0A4R4DS18-F1
#
_cell.length_a   1.000
_cell.length_b   1.000
_cell.length_c   1.000
_cell.angle_alpha   90.00
_cell.angle_beta   90.00
_cell.angle_gamma   90.00
#
_symmetry.space_group_name_H-M   'P 1'
#
loop_
_entity.id
_entity.type
_entity.pdbx_description
1 polymer ?
#
loop_
_entity_poly.entity_id
_entity_poly.type
_entity_poly.pdbx_seq_one_letter_code
_entity_poly.pdbx_strand_id
1 'polypeptide(L)'
;MKKLVLLLALTAGISSTSLFAQEQRDPAQMAQRMKERMKPQLIEKTKLSDADAEKVMDLIIEQRQQMRGFRELSQEDRVKRMDELNGILEKKLSVIPLNPDQVKTVMVFLEEQRQQMRNRQNGGGR
;
A
#
# COMPACT_ATOMS: atom_id res chain seq x y z
N MET A 1 20.15 59.48 18.97
CA MET A 1 20.83 58.57 18.04
C MET A 1 20.66 57.12 18.57
N LYS A 2 19.45 56.54 18.71
CA LYS A 2 18.63 55.87 17.68
C LYS A 2 19.47 55.37 16.50
N LYS A 3 20.08 54.17 16.60
CA LYS A 3 20.54 53.33 15.44
C LYS A 3 21.28 52.02 15.81
N LEU A 4 21.20 51.51 17.04
CA LEU A 4 21.92 50.27 17.42
C LEU A 4 21.01 49.17 18.01
N VAL A 5 19.87 48.89 17.37
CA VAL A 5 19.02 47.73 17.73
C VAL A 5 18.70 46.85 16.50
N LEU A 6 19.25 47.16 15.32
CA LEU A 6 18.85 46.53 14.06
C LEU A 6 19.76 45.38 13.60
N LEU A 7 20.42 44.67 14.52
CA LEU A 7 21.37 43.60 14.18
C LEU A 7 21.25 42.33 15.05
N LEU A 8 20.07 42.11 15.63
CA LEU A 8 19.73 40.90 16.40
C LEU A 8 18.43 40.23 15.90
N ALA A 9 17.97 40.62 14.71
CA ALA A 9 16.79 40.07 14.03
C ALA A 9 17.14 39.25 12.77
N LEU A 10 18.40 38.79 12.66
CA LEU A 10 18.89 38.00 11.52
C LEU A 10 19.21 36.54 11.89
N THR A 11 18.96 36.12 13.13
CA THR A 11 19.18 34.74 13.60
C THR A 11 17.89 33.95 13.85
N ALA A 12 16.72 34.53 13.56
CA ALA A 12 15.42 33.84 13.61
C ALA A 12 14.98 33.27 12.24
N GLY A 13 15.92 33.11 11.30
CA GLY A 13 15.70 32.59 9.96
C GLY A 13 15.97 31.09 9.78
N ILE A 14 16.22 30.35 10.87
CA ILE A 14 16.27 28.87 10.84
C ILE A 14 14.91 28.34 11.33
N SER A 15 13.84 28.86 10.75
CA SER A 15 12.52 28.23 10.86
C SER A 15 12.55 27.02 9.94
N SER A 16 13.00 25.90 10.50
CA SER A 16 12.43 24.59 10.24
C SER A 16 12.04 24.35 8.78
N THR A 17 13.04 24.26 7.90
CA THR A 17 12.92 23.31 6.81
C THR A 17 12.92 21.93 7.48
N SER A 18 11.74 21.44 7.86
CA SER A 18 11.55 20.00 7.98
C SER A 18 11.82 19.46 6.59
N LEU A 19 13.08 19.12 6.32
CA LEU A 19 13.39 18.11 5.35
C LEU A 19 12.46 16.97 5.72
N PHE A 20 11.42 16.76 4.90
CA PHE A 20 10.83 15.44 4.76
C PHE A 20 11.94 14.56 4.21
N ALA A 21 12.91 14.22 5.07
CA ALA A 21 13.76 13.08 4.89
C ALA A 21 12.78 11.97 4.61
N GLN A 22 12.85 11.44 3.40
CA GLN A 22 12.00 10.38 2.92
C GLN A 22 12.31 9.18 3.82
N GLU A 23 11.62 9.17 4.96
CA GLU A 23 11.91 8.32 6.09
C GLU A 23 11.86 6.90 5.55
N GLN A 24 13.00 6.22 5.61
CA GLN A 24 13.16 4.84 5.17
C GLN A 24 12.33 3.98 6.12
N ARG A 25 11.01 4.05 5.96
CA ARG A 25 10.03 3.43 6.85
C ARG A 25 10.32 1.95 6.84
N ASP A 26 10.50 1.42 8.04
CA ASP A 26 10.64 -0.01 8.26
C ASP A 26 9.54 -0.77 7.49
N PRO A 27 9.91 -1.72 6.60
CA PRO A 27 8.97 -2.55 5.87
C PRO A 27 7.91 -3.22 6.76
N ALA A 28 8.28 -3.61 7.99
CA ALA A 28 7.36 -4.22 8.94
C ALA A 28 6.29 -3.23 9.41
N GLN A 29 6.69 -2.00 9.74
CA GLN A 29 5.76 -0.94 10.12
C GLN A 29 4.84 -0.50 8.96
N MET A 30 5.32 -0.59 7.72
CA MET A 30 4.47 -0.36 6.55
C MET A 30 3.45 -1.47 6.34
N ALA A 31 3.87 -2.73 6.49
CA ALA A 31 2.98 -3.88 6.42
C ALA A 31 1.90 -3.80 7.50
N GLN A 32 2.27 -3.48 8.73
CA GLN A 32 1.32 -3.36 9.86
C GLN A 32 0.26 -2.28 9.61
N ARG A 33 0.67 -1.07 9.20
CA ARG A 33 -0.28 -0.02 8.83
C ARG A 33 -1.18 -0.41 7.67
N MET A 34 -0.67 -1.23 6.74
CA MET A 34 -1.49 -1.74 5.66
C MET A 34 -2.55 -2.71 6.17
N LYS A 35 -2.19 -3.61 7.09
CA LYS A 35 -3.15 -4.49 7.77
C LYS A 35 -4.23 -3.71 8.46
N GLU A 36 -3.87 -2.72 9.29
CA GLU A 36 -4.83 -1.90 10.04
C GLU A 36 -5.84 -1.19 9.15
N ARG A 37 -5.43 -0.78 7.93
CA ARG A 37 -6.31 -0.07 7.00
C ARG A 37 -7.13 -0.99 6.10
N MET A 38 -6.54 -2.09 5.67
CA MET A 38 -7.17 -2.99 4.68
C MET A 38 -7.97 -4.11 5.32
N LYS A 39 -7.54 -4.65 6.47
CA LYS A 39 -8.20 -5.78 7.15
C LYS A 39 -9.68 -5.48 7.48
N PRO A 40 -10.06 -4.30 8.00
CA PRO A 40 -11.47 -4.00 8.26
C PRO A 40 -12.32 -4.00 6.99
N GLN A 41 -11.81 -3.41 5.91
CA GLN A 41 -12.51 -3.37 4.61
C GLN A 41 -12.61 -4.76 3.99
N LEU A 42 -11.56 -5.57 4.14
CA LEU A 42 -11.54 -6.95 3.71
C LEU A 42 -12.63 -7.75 4.43
N ILE A 43 -12.65 -7.73 5.77
CA ILE A 43 -13.66 -8.41 6.59
C ILE A 43 -15.07 -7.95 6.20
N GLU A 44 -15.27 -6.64 6.05
CA GLU A 44 -16.58 -6.09 5.72
C GLU A 44 -17.10 -6.61 4.37
N LYS A 45 -16.26 -6.66 3.33
CA LYS A 45 -16.63 -7.11 1.99
C LYS A 45 -16.73 -8.63 1.86
N THR A 46 -15.81 -9.35 2.48
CA THR A 46 -15.65 -10.81 2.30
C THR A 46 -16.33 -11.63 3.39
N LYS A 47 -16.75 -10.99 4.49
CA LYS A 47 -17.31 -11.64 5.68
C LYS A 47 -16.40 -12.72 6.27
N LEU A 48 -15.09 -12.55 6.12
CA LEU A 48 -14.09 -13.43 6.71
C LEU A 48 -14.07 -13.30 8.24
N SER A 49 -13.71 -14.39 8.92
CA SER A 49 -13.33 -14.33 10.33
C SER A 49 -12.08 -13.46 10.49
N ASP A 50 -11.87 -12.90 11.69
CA ASP A 50 -10.67 -12.08 11.94
C ASP A 50 -9.37 -12.88 11.70
N ALA A 51 -9.36 -14.16 12.09
CA ALA A 51 -8.24 -15.07 11.93
C ALA A 51 -7.94 -15.41 10.46
N ASP A 52 -8.98 -15.58 9.63
CA ASP A 52 -8.78 -15.86 8.20
C ASP A 52 -8.44 -14.58 7.44
N ALA A 53 -9.02 -13.44 7.81
CA ALA A 53 -8.66 -12.15 7.27
C ALA A 53 -7.19 -11.80 7.55
N GLU A 54 -6.65 -12.17 8.71
CA GLU A 54 -5.23 -12.02 9.02
C GLU A 54 -4.34 -12.77 8.02
N LYS A 55 -4.63 -14.06 7.80
CA LYS A 55 -3.90 -14.90 6.82
C LYS A 55 -4.02 -14.36 5.40
N VAL A 56 -5.21 -13.95 5.00
CA VAL A 56 -5.44 -13.34 3.69
C VAL A 56 -4.64 -12.04 3.54
N MET A 57 -4.59 -11.21 4.58
CA MET A 57 -3.78 -9.99 4.57
C MET A 57 -2.29 -10.26 4.43
N ASP A 58 -1.76 -11.30 5.06
CA ASP A 58 -0.36 -11.71 4.89
C ASP A 58 -0.06 -12.06 3.44
N LEU A 59 -0.94 -12.83 2.79
CA LEU A 59 -0.81 -13.18 1.37
C LEU A 59 -0.86 -11.94 0.46
N ILE A 60 -1.72 -10.98 0.76
CA ILE A 60 -1.83 -9.71 0.02
C ILE A 60 -0.55 -8.86 0.19
N ILE A 61 0.03 -8.83 1.39
CA ILE A 61 1.29 -8.13 1.67
C ILE A 61 2.41 -8.76 0.86
N GLU A 62 2.53 -10.09 0.88
CA GLU A 62 3.52 -10.84 0.10
C GLU A 62 3.39 -10.53 -1.39
N GLN A 63 2.17 -10.59 -1.94
CA GLN A 63 1.91 -10.27 -3.35
C GLN A 63 2.33 -8.83 -3.68
N ARG A 64 2.05 -7.86 -2.80
CA ARG A 64 2.50 -6.47 -2.98
C ARG A 64 4.00 -6.30 -2.95
N GLN A 65 4.71 -7.08 -2.13
CA GLN A 65 6.17 -7.05 -2.12
C GLN A 65 6.73 -7.58 -3.44
N GLN A 66 6.18 -8.67 -3.97
CA GLN A 66 6.57 -9.23 -5.26
C GLN A 66 6.31 -8.25 -6.42
N MET A 67 5.18 -7.55 -6.40
CA MET A 67 4.88 -6.50 -7.39
C MET A 67 5.87 -5.34 -7.41
N ARG A 68 6.64 -5.08 -6.33
CA ARG A 68 7.65 -4.00 -6.33
C ARG A 68 8.74 -4.26 -7.37
N GLY A 69 9.04 -5.52 -7.67
CA GLY A 69 9.99 -5.91 -8.72
C GLY A 69 9.49 -5.65 -10.15
N PHE A 70 8.22 -5.24 -10.34
CA PHE A 70 7.63 -5.09 -11.69
C PHE A 70 7.88 -3.72 -12.32
N ARG A 71 8.55 -2.81 -11.61
CA ARG A 71 8.76 -1.43 -12.05
C ARG A 71 9.60 -1.34 -13.31
N GLU A 72 10.59 -2.21 -13.45
CA GLU A 72 11.54 -2.23 -14.57
C GLU A 72 11.04 -3.08 -15.75
N LEU A 73 9.94 -3.81 -15.57
CA LEU A 73 9.38 -4.66 -16.61
C LEU A 73 8.64 -3.84 -17.68
N SER A 74 8.69 -4.33 -18.91
CA SER A 74 7.85 -3.87 -20.01
C SER A 74 6.36 -3.98 -19.64
N GLN A 75 5.50 -3.26 -20.36
CA GLN A 75 4.06 -3.33 -20.09
C GLN A 75 3.51 -4.76 -20.29
N GLU A 76 3.96 -5.45 -21.34
CA GLU A 76 3.54 -6.83 -21.63
C GLU A 76 4.00 -7.80 -20.55
N ASP A 77 5.27 -7.71 -20.14
CA ASP A 77 5.82 -8.57 -19.09
C ASP A 77 5.16 -8.29 -17.74
N ARG A 78 4.85 -7.03 -17.45
CA ARG A 78 4.13 -6.64 -16.23
C ARG A 78 2.74 -7.26 -16.18
N VAL A 79 2.01 -7.34 -17.30
CA VAL A 79 0.70 -7.99 -17.36
C VAL A 79 0.85 -9.49 -17.10
N LYS A 80 1.74 -10.17 -17.84
CA LYS A 80 2.00 -11.62 -17.66
C LYS A 80 2.37 -11.97 -16.22
N ARG A 81 3.32 -11.23 -15.63
CA ARG A 81 3.73 -11.42 -14.23
C ARG A 81 2.62 -11.14 -13.23
N MET A 82 1.72 -10.22 -13.55
CA MET A 82 0.58 -9.94 -12.68
C MET A 82 -0.43 -11.10 -12.68
N ASP A 83 -0.69 -11.69 -13.84
CA ASP A 83 -1.58 -12.85 -13.97
C ASP A 83 -0.99 -14.07 -13.26
N GLU A 84 0.33 -14.30 -13.39
CA GLU A 84 1.05 -15.31 -12.60
C GLU A 84 0.87 -15.11 -11.09
N LEU A 85 1.06 -13.88 -10.60
CA LEU A 85 0.89 -13.57 -9.17
C LEU A 85 -0.55 -13.72 -8.69
N ASN A 86 -1.53 -13.38 -9.52
CA ASN A 86 -2.94 -13.58 -9.20
C ASN A 86 -3.25 -15.09 -9.09
N GLY A 87 -2.75 -15.90 -10.01
CA GLY A 87 -2.93 -17.36 -9.96
C GLY A 87 -2.22 -18.02 -8.77
N ILE A 88 -1.04 -17.52 -8.37
CA ILE A 88 -0.36 -17.97 -7.15
C ILE A 88 -1.19 -17.59 -5.91
N LEU A 89 -1.69 -16.37 -5.85
CA LEU A 89 -2.53 -15.92 -4.74
C LEU A 89 -3.81 -16.76 -4.62
N GLU A 90 -4.51 -17.00 -5.72
CA GLU A 90 -5.72 -17.83 -5.74
C GLU A 90 -5.45 -19.24 -5.21
N LYS A 91 -4.34 -19.85 -5.62
CA LYS A 91 -3.88 -21.15 -5.09
C LYS A 91 -3.55 -21.11 -3.61
N LYS A 92 -3.01 -20.00 -3.09
CA LYS A 92 -2.73 -19.86 -1.65
C LYS A 92 -4.02 -19.61 -0.85
N LEU A 93 -4.97 -18.89 -1.42
CA LEU A 93 -6.28 -18.64 -0.81
C LEU A 93 -7.11 -19.91 -0.67
N SER A 94 -7.00 -20.87 -1.61
CA SER A 94 -7.72 -22.15 -1.51
C SER A 94 -7.20 -23.08 -0.41
N VAL A 95 -6.03 -22.80 0.17
CA VAL A 95 -5.49 -23.53 1.35
C VAL A 95 -6.08 -22.98 2.65
N ILE A 96 -6.53 -21.73 2.66
CA ILE A 96 -7.31 -21.17 3.77
C ILE A 96 -8.71 -21.76 3.65
N PRO A 97 -9.40 -22.13 4.77
CA PRO A 97 -10.74 -22.71 4.74
C PRO A 97 -11.82 -21.67 4.36
N LEU A 98 -11.67 -21.07 3.18
CA LEU A 98 -12.57 -20.11 2.57
C LEU A 98 -13.52 -20.84 1.65
N ASN A 99 -14.76 -20.37 1.58
CA ASN A 99 -15.67 -20.84 0.53
C ASN A 99 -15.28 -20.21 -0.83
N PRO A 100 -15.70 -20.81 -1.96
CA PRO A 100 -15.34 -20.30 -3.29
C PRO A 100 -15.78 -18.85 -3.55
N ASP A 101 -16.91 -18.42 -2.97
CA ASP A 101 -17.42 -17.05 -3.13
C ASP A 101 -16.57 -16.04 -2.36
N GLN A 102 -16.02 -16.42 -1.21
CA GLN A 102 -15.07 -15.62 -0.43
C GLN A 102 -13.77 -15.45 -1.21
N VAL A 103 -13.23 -16.51 -1.83
CA VAL A 103 -12.03 -16.41 -2.68
C VAL A 103 -12.26 -15.42 -3.82
N LYS A 104 -13.39 -15.54 -4.54
CA LYS A 104 -13.75 -14.58 -5.60
C LYS A 104 -13.87 -13.16 -5.06
N THR A 105 -14.52 -12.97 -3.92
CA THR A 105 -14.72 -11.65 -3.32
C THR A 105 -13.39 -11.02 -2.89
N VAL A 106 -12.43 -11.82 -2.39
CA VAL A 106 -11.06 -11.36 -2.10
C VAL A 106 -10.38 -10.88 -3.38
N MET A 107 -10.47 -11.65 -4.47
CA MET A 107 -9.86 -11.29 -5.76
C MET A 107 -10.47 -10.01 -6.35
N VAL A 108 -11.80 -9.86 -6.28
CA VAL A 108 -12.51 -8.64 -6.68
C VAL A 108 -12.08 -7.45 -5.84
N PHE A 109 -12.01 -7.59 -4.51
CA PHE A 109 -11.54 -6.54 -3.62
C PHE A 109 -10.13 -6.04 -3.99
N LEU A 110 -9.22 -6.95 -4.35
CA LEU A 110 -7.87 -6.58 -4.77
C LEU A 110 -7.86 -5.86 -6.12
N GLU A 111 -8.71 -6.28 -7.05
CA GLU A 111 -8.85 -5.58 -8.32
C GLU A 111 -9.39 -4.17 -8.14
N GLU A 112 -10.42 -3.97 -7.32
CA GLU A 112 -10.96 -2.65 -6.98
C GLU A 112 -9.87 -1.75 -6.37
N GLN A 113 -9.07 -2.28 -5.44
CA GLN A 113 -7.94 -1.55 -4.85
C GLN A 113 -6.90 -1.14 -5.90
N ARG A 114 -6.60 -2.00 -6.87
CA ARG A 114 -5.69 -1.69 -7.99
C ARG A 114 -6.27 -0.60 -8.89
N GLN A 115 -7.56 -0.70 -9.24
CA GLN A 115 -8.23 0.31 -10.06
C GLN A 115 -8.26 1.66 -9.34
N GLN A 116 -8.56 1.68 -8.03
CA GLN A 116 -8.53 2.90 -7.23
C GLN A 116 -7.14 3.54 -7.22
N MET A 117 -6.08 2.75 -7.11
CA MET A 117 -4.69 3.23 -7.22
C MET A 117 -4.40 3.84 -8.59
N ARG A 118 -4.82 3.18 -9.68
CA ARG A 118 -4.67 3.70 -11.06
C ARG A 118 -5.43 5.02 -11.24
N ASN A 119 -6.66 5.10 -10.74
CA ASN A 119 -7.47 6.31 -10.84
C ASN A 119 -6.86 7.48 -10.06
N ARG A 120 -6.26 7.22 -8.89
CA ARG A 120 -5.51 8.24 -8.14
C ARG A 120 -4.25 8.69 -8.87
N GLN A 121 -3.53 7.76 -9.51
CA GLN A 121 -2.34 8.08 -10.28
C GLN A 121 -2.67 8.90 -11.54
N ASN A 122 -3.80 8.63 -12.19
CA ASN A 122 -4.26 9.37 -13.36
C ASN A 122 -4.98 10.68 -13.02
N GLY A 123 -5.53 10.81 -11.80
CA GLY A 123 -6.30 11.98 -11.36
C GLY A 123 -5.52 13.02 -10.53
N GLY A 124 -4.33 12.69 -10.04
CA GLY A 124 -3.49 13.56 -9.19
C GLY A 124 -2.45 14.41 -9.94
N GLY A 125 -2.59 14.55 -11.26
CA GLY A 125 -1.67 15.29 -12.12
C GLY A 125 -2.21 16.65 -12.58
N ARG A 126 -2.84 17.43 -11.68
CA ARG A 126 -3.16 18.86 -11.88
C ARG A 126 -2.95 19.63 -10.59
#